data_AF-A0A8S3BYR9-F1
#
_entry.id   AF-A0A8S3BYR9-F1
#
_cell.length_a   1.000
_cell.length_b   1.000
_cell.length_c   1.000
_cell.angle_alpha   90.00
_cell.angle_beta   90.00
_cell.angle_gamma   90.00
#
_symmetry.space_group_name_H-M   'P 1'
#
loop_
_entity.id
_entity.type
_entity.pdbx_description
1 polymer ?
#
loop_
_entity_poly.entity_id
_entity_poly.type
_entity_poly.pdbx_seq_one_letter_code
_entity_poly.pdbx_strand_id
1 'polypeptide(L)'
;ASLITDVRRNSEQKLLSEKKRTELRKSIDTIPNDDMLQYLSSLDPIFTYLRHCEHSSMQNFTIKTFIEQHIRSKMGLGDKLLQDANWSSIELAHVVDIYQLLEEIAFEKVLQIHIEKDSRGPLLLAVSNETYLIDQFIQTTSGNVEITPCLKNLDSWINILKRLLLRASSNINLSFDVPLQQFAARSDFWTVDITANNIQSFKIADDILLRNVFIILKGLEEKKRDSQGERELHTTTNPRLNTGNANSSQQLWFQNQAPSKNQRDIRGNNTKTTKKLRV
;
A
#
# COMPACT_ATOMS: atom_id res chain seq x y z
N ALA A 1 -14.86 -8.50 0.59
CA ALA A 1 -14.49 -7.77 -0.63
C ALA A 1 -13.84 -6.46 -0.21
N SER A 2 -12.87 -5.93 -0.98
CA SER A 2 -12.22 -4.65 -0.65
C SER A 2 -12.93 -3.48 -1.33
N LEU A 3 -12.76 -2.26 -0.79
CA LEU A 3 -13.34 -1.04 -1.35
C LEU A 3 -12.97 -0.83 -2.82
N ILE A 4 -11.71 -1.11 -3.20
CA ILE A 4 -11.26 -1.01 -4.60
C ILE A 4 -12.00 -2.01 -5.49
N THR A 5 -12.20 -3.25 -5.01
CA THR A 5 -12.94 -4.27 -5.78
C THR A 5 -14.39 -3.84 -6.00
N ASP A 6 -15.02 -3.28 -4.96
CA ASP A 6 -16.40 -2.83 -5.03
C ASP A 6 -16.54 -1.61 -5.95
N VAL A 7 -15.59 -0.66 -5.91
CA VAL A 7 -15.57 0.49 -6.84
C VAL A 7 -15.38 0.03 -8.28
N ARG A 8 -14.41 -0.84 -8.57
CA ARG A 8 -14.18 -1.37 -9.95
C ARG A 8 -15.38 -2.14 -10.52
N ARG A 9 -16.25 -2.69 -9.67
CA ARG A 9 -17.49 -3.36 -10.10
C ARG A 9 -18.59 -2.38 -10.49
N ASN A 10 -18.60 -1.20 -9.88
CA ASN A 10 -19.68 -0.23 -9.99
C ASN A 10 -19.32 0.98 -10.87
N SER A 11 -18.03 1.22 -11.11
CA SER A 11 -17.54 2.29 -12.01
C SER A 11 -16.33 1.82 -12.83
N GLU A 12 -16.29 2.23 -14.10
CA GLU A 12 -15.13 2.03 -14.98
C GLU A 12 -13.96 2.83 -14.45
N GLN A 13 -12.85 2.13 -14.23
CA GLN A 13 -11.61 2.70 -13.74
C GLN A 13 -10.56 2.62 -14.84
N LYS A 14 -9.84 3.72 -15.04
CA LYS A 14 -8.84 3.88 -16.10
C LYS A 14 -7.48 4.14 -15.48
N LEU A 15 -6.44 3.64 -16.16
CA LEU A 15 -5.07 3.95 -15.79
C LEU A 15 -4.68 5.34 -16.28
N LEU A 16 -3.90 6.04 -15.47
CA LEU A 16 -3.25 7.27 -15.89
C LEU A 16 -2.16 6.95 -16.90
N SER A 17 -1.92 7.88 -17.83
CA SER A 17 -0.74 7.79 -18.71
C SER A 17 0.55 7.85 -17.89
N GLU A 18 1.61 7.20 -18.34
CA GLU A 18 2.90 7.17 -17.64
C GLU A 18 3.47 8.58 -17.42
N LYS A 19 3.27 9.48 -18.39
CA LYS A 19 3.63 10.89 -18.28
C LYS A 19 2.91 11.55 -17.09
N LYS A 20 1.59 11.35 -16.99
CA LYS A 20 0.79 11.93 -15.91
C LYS A 20 1.12 11.31 -14.55
N ARG A 21 1.38 10.00 -14.48
CA ARG A 21 1.88 9.33 -13.25
C ARG A 21 3.19 9.95 -12.79
N THR A 22 4.13 10.17 -13.71
CA THR A 22 5.42 10.80 -13.41
C THR A 22 5.26 12.23 -12.90
N GLU A 23 4.39 13.02 -13.53
CA GLU A 23 4.07 14.40 -13.10
C GLU A 23 3.46 14.40 -11.68
N LEU A 24 2.50 13.53 -11.42
CA LEU A 24 1.88 13.42 -10.10
C LEU A 24 2.88 12.97 -9.05
N ARG A 25 3.71 11.96 -9.35
CA ARG A 25 4.75 11.50 -8.41
C ARG A 25 5.67 12.64 -7.98
N LYS A 26 6.14 13.46 -8.92
CA LYS A 26 6.95 14.65 -8.62
C LYS A 26 6.21 15.65 -7.72
N SER A 27 4.91 15.86 -7.93
CA SER A 27 4.09 16.72 -7.06
C SER A 27 3.99 16.11 -5.65
N ILE A 28 3.74 14.80 -5.52
CA ILE A 28 3.61 14.08 -4.24
C ILE A 28 4.94 14.04 -3.47
N ASP A 29 6.07 13.96 -4.17
CA ASP A 29 7.38 13.93 -3.52
C ASP A 29 7.64 15.18 -2.69
N THR A 30 7.01 16.31 -3.01
CA THR A 30 7.09 17.56 -2.23
C THR A 30 6.29 17.55 -0.93
N ILE A 31 5.38 16.58 -0.75
CA ILE A 31 4.50 16.48 0.41
C ILE A 31 5.29 15.97 1.63
N PRO A 32 5.15 16.54 2.84
CA PRO A 32 5.77 15.99 4.05
C PRO A 32 5.35 14.55 4.32
N ASN A 33 6.27 13.74 4.85
CA ASN A 33 6.01 12.33 5.16
C ASN A 33 4.82 12.13 6.12
N ASP A 34 4.70 13.02 7.11
CA ASP A 34 3.63 12.97 8.12
C ASP A 34 2.23 13.19 7.51
N ASP A 35 2.13 13.91 6.40
CA ASP A 35 0.86 14.24 5.75
C ASP A 35 0.40 13.13 4.79
N MET A 36 1.29 12.22 4.36
CA MET A 36 1.00 11.19 3.34
C MET A 36 -0.17 10.25 3.74
N LEU A 37 -0.25 9.86 5.01
CA LEU A 37 -1.34 9.01 5.51
C LEU A 37 -2.67 9.75 5.58
N GLN A 38 -2.63 11.04 5.90
CA GLN A 38 -3.81 11.88 5.88
C GLN A 38 -4.37 11.98 4.47
N TYR A 39 -3.50 12.08 3.45
CA TYR A 39 -3.94 12.06 2.05
C TYR A 39 -4.56 10.74 1.62
N LEU A 40 -3.97 9.60 1.99
CA LEU A 40 -4.59 8.29 1.72
C LEU A 40 -5.98 8.18 2.37
N SER A 41 -6.07 8.56 3.64
CA SER A 41 -7.33 8.55 4.41
C SER A 41 -8.36 9.52 3.83
N SER A 42 -7.91 10.62 3.21
CA SER A 42 -8.80 11.60 2.57
C SER A 42 -9.58 11.02 1.39
N LEU A 43 -9.08 9.96 0.73
CA LEU A 43 -9.78 9.35 -0.39
C LEU A 43 -10.85 8.34 0.04
N ASP A 44 -10.82 7.84 1.28
CA ASP A 44 -11.74 6.82 1.79
C ASP A 44 -13.24 7.21 1.65
N PRO A 45 -13.66 8.47 1.89
CA PRO A 45 -15.04 8.89 1.64
C PRO A 45 -15.44 8.79 0.17
N ILE A 46 -14.53 9.00 -0.77
CA ILE A 46 -14.78 8.85 -2.21
C ILE A 46 -15.04 7.37 -2.53
N PHE A 47 -14.17 6.48 -2.07
CA PHE A 47 -14.35 5.03 -2.23
C PHE A 47 -15.65 4.53 -1.59
N THR A 48 -15.97 5.04 -0.40
CA THR A 48 -17.19 4.70 0.35
C THR A 48 -18.47 5.15 -0.35
N TYR A 49 -18.41 6.25 -1.10
CA TYR A 49 -19.52 6.71 -1.91
C TYR A 49 -19.62 5.90 -3.20
N LEU A 50 -18.52 5.77 -3.94
CA LEU A 50 -18.49 5.11 -5.25
C LEU A 50 -18.90 3.64 -5.20
N ARG A 51 -18.65 2.94 -4.09
CA ARG A 51 -19.11 1.55 -3.91
C ARG A 51 -20.64 1.40 -3.92
N HIS A 52 -21.42 2.48 -3.85
CA HIS A 52 -22.88 2.45 -3.82
C HIS A 52 -23.53 3.17 -5.02
N CYS A 53 -22.76 3.71 -5.96
CA CYS A 53 -23.29 4.50 -7.07
C CYS A 53 -23.29 3.75 -8.39
N GLU A 54 -24.33 3.95 -9.19
CA GLU A 54 -24.41 3.42 -10.54
C GLU A 54 -23.51 4.21 -11.51
N HIS A 55 -22.81 3.46 -12.35
CA HIS A 55 -21.79 3.93 -13.29
C HIS A 55 -22.16 5.16 -14.13
N SER A 56 -23.39 5.24 -14.63
CA SER A 56 -23.85 6.29 -15.55
C SER A 56 -23.89 7.68 -14.89
N SER A 57 -24.00 7.73 -13.57
CA SER A 57 -24.12 8.99 -12.83
C SER A 57 -22.79 9.72 -12.63
N MET A 58 -21.65 9.08 -12.89
CA MET A 58 -20.33 9.55 -12.44
C MET A 58 -19.30 9.81 -13.56
N GLN A 59 -19.64 9.59 -14.83
CA GLN A 59 -18.69 9.62 -15.97
C GLN A 59 -18.03 10.99 -16.23
N ASN A 60 -18.63 12.10 -15.79
CA ASN A 60 -18.15 13.46 -16.11
C ASN A 60 -17.56 14.21 -14.91
N PHE A 61 -17.35 13.51 -13.79
CA PHE A 61 -16.81 14.14 -12.60
C PHE A 61 -15.28 14.11 -12.58
N THR A 62 -14.67 15.21 -12.14
CA THR A 62 -13.32 15.17 -11.61
C THR A 62 -13.38 14.83 -10.13
N ILE A 63 -12.27 14.39 -9.55
CA ILE A 63 -12.18 14.12 -8.11
C ILE A 63 -12.61 15.36 -7.32
N LYS A 64 -12.16 16.54 -7.73
CA LYS A 64 -12.54 17.80 -7.08
C LYS A 64 -14.04 18.09 -7.17
N THR A 65 -14.62 18.08 -8.37
CA THR A 65 -16.03 18.42 -8.54
C THR A 65 -16.93 17.41 -7.84
N PHE A 66 -16.52 16.14 -7.80
CA PHE A 66 -17.20 15.10 -7.05
C PHE A 66 -17.20 15.37 -5.55
N ILE A 67 -16.04 15.68 -4.97
CA ILE A 67 -15.92 15.99 -3.53
C ILE A 67 -16.79 17.19 -3.18
N GLU A 68 -16.73 18.25 -3.98
CA GLU A 68 -17.49 19.49 -3.75
C GLU A 68 -19.01 19.26 -3.77
N GLN A 69 -19.50 18.35 -4.61
CA GLN A 69 -20.94 18.10 -4.78
C GLN A 69 -21.49 17.00 -3.87
N HIS A 70 -20.71 15.94 -3.60
CA HIS A 70 -21.21 14.73 -2.96
C HIS A 70 -20.65 14.48 -1.56
N ILE A 71 -19.50 15.06 -1.20
CA ILE A 71 -18.87 14.82 0.10
C ILE A 71 -19.12 16.01 1.03
N ARG A 72 -20.04 15.81 1.98
CA ARG A 72 -20.50 16.84 2.93
C ARG A 72 -19.44 17.25 3.95
N SER A 73 -18.53 16.34 4.31
CA SER A 73 -17.44 16.63 5.24
C SER A 73 -16.20 17.08 4.47
N LYS A 74 -15.93 18.38 4.46
CA LYS A 74 -14.71 18.96 3.86
C LYS A 74 -13.48 18.84 4.76
N MET A 75 -13.64 18.35 6.01
CA MET A 75 -12.53 18.19 6.94
C MET A 75 -11.53 17.15 6.42
N GLY A 76 -10.38 17.62 5.94
CA GLY A 76 -9.22 16.81 5.56
C GLY A 76 -9.03 16.56 4.06
N LEU A 77 -10.06 16.77 3.23
CA LEU A 77 -9.99 16.50 1.79
C LEU A 77 -9.47 17.69 0.97
N GLY A 78 -9.59 18.92 1.47
CA GLY A 78 -9.76 20.10 0.60
C GLY A 78 -8.55 20.96 0.25
N ASP A 79 -7.62 21.24 1.17
CA ASP A 79 -7.05 22.60 1.08
C ASP A 79 -5.71 22.75 0.37
N LYS A 80 -4.86 21.72 0.26
CA LYS A 80 -3.56 21.87 -0.44
C LYS A 80 -3.47 21.09 -1.74
N LEU A 81 -3.84 19.80 -1.73
CA LEU A 81 -3.68 18.93 -2.89
C LEU A 81 -4.73 19.19 -3.98
N LEU A 82 -6.01 19.32 -3.61
CA LEU A 82 -7.07 19.63 -4.59
C LEU A 82 -7.06 21.09 -5.06
N GLN A 83 -6.27 21.94 -4.42
CA GLN A 83 -5.97 23.28 -4.94
C GLN A 83 -4.86 23.25 -6.01
N ASP A 84 -4.04 22.19 -6.06
CA ASP A 84 -3.11 21.98 -7.16
C ASP A 84 -3.91 21.64 -8.44
N ALA A 85 -3.63 22.40 -9.51
CA ALA A 85 -4.21 22.21 -10.84
C ALA A 85 -3.97 20.79 -11.37
N ASN A 86 -2.87 20.16 -10.98
CA ASN A 86 -2.50 18.81 -11.39
C ASN A 86 -3.47 17.75 -10.89
N TRP A 87 -4.13 17.99 -9.76
CA TRP A 87 -5.03 17.06 -9.06
C TRP A 87 -6.50 17.37 -9.29
N SER A 88 -6.84 18.66 -9.28
CA SER A 88 -8.23 19.12 -9.44
C SER A 88 -8.86 18.76 -10.78
N SER A 89 -8.03 18.58 -11.81
CA SER A 89 -8.43 18.22 -13.18
C SER A 89 -8.55 16.72 -13.42
N ILE A 90 -8.19 15.87 -12.46
CA ILE A 90 -8.17 14.42 -12.68
C ILE A 90 -9.60 13.86 -12.62
N GLU A 91 -9.98 13.15 -13.68
CA GLU A 91 -11.27 12.45 -13.77
C GLU A 91 -11.41 11.41 -12.66
N LEU A 92 -12.63 11.26 -12.15
CA LEU A 92 -12.96 10.28 -11.12
C LEU A 92 -12.70 8.84 -11.56
N ALA A 93 -12.69 8.58 -12.87
CA ALA A 93 -12.30 7.30 -13.46
C ALA A 93 -10.86 6.88 -13.11
N HIS A 94 -10.00 7.79 -12.66
CA HIS A 94 -8.62 7.48 -12.29
C HIS A 94 -8.40 7.32 -10.78
N VAL A 95 -9.46 7.39 -9.96
CA VAL A 95 -9.31 7.45 -8.49
C VAL A 95 -8.64 6.20 -7.90
N VAL A 96 -8.92 5.01 -8.44
CA VAL A 96 -8.24 3.77 -8.01
C VAL A 96 -6.75 3.84 -8.32
N ASP A 97 -6.37 4.28 -9.52
CA ASP A 97 -4.98 4.32 -9.94
C ASP A 97 -4.17 5.34 -9.12
N ILE A 98 -4.78 6.49 -8.82
CA ILE A 98 -4.21 7.51 -7.93
C ILE A 98 -4.02 6.98 -6.52
N TYR A 99 -5.03 6.31 -5.97
CA TYR A 99 -4.94 5.75 -4.63
C TYR A 99 -3.79 4.74 -4.54
N GLN A 100 -3.69 3.85 -5.53
CA GLN A 100 -2.60 2.87 -5.60
C GLN A 100 -1.22 3.53 -5.79
N LEU A 101 -1.12 4.62 -6.56
CA LEU A 101 0.10 5.42 -6.68
C LEU A 101 0.49 6.08 -5.36
N LEU A 102 -0.48 6.63 -4.62
CA LEU A 102 -0.24 7.20 -3.29
C LEU A 102 0.25 6.14 -2.31
N GLU A 103 -0.27 4.92 -2.37
CA GLU A 103 0.22 3.81 -1.55
C GLU A 103 1.68 3.44 -1.90
N GLU A 104 2.02 3.35 -3.19
CA GLU A 104 3.39 3.10 -3.64
C GLU A 104 4.36 4.16 -3.09
N ILE A 105 3.98 5.45 -3.15
CA ILE A 105 4.83 6.56 -2.68
C ILE A 105 4.89 6.62 -1.15
N ALA A 106 3.76 6.38 -0.46
CA ALA A 106 3.72 6.32 1.00
C ALA A 106 4.60 5.19 1.53
N PHE A 107 4.64 4.05 0.84
CA PHE A 107 5.57 2.98 1.18
C PHE A 107 7.03 3.47 1.13
N GLU A 108 7.44 4.09 0.03
CA GLU A 108 8.83 4.55 -0.17
C GLU A 108 9.24 5.63 0.84
N LYS A 109 8.35 6.59 1.09
CA LYS A 109 8.65 7.75 1.95
C LYS A 109 8.53 7.44 3.45
N VAL A 110 7.59 6.58 3.82
CA VAL A 110 7.26 6.32 5.23
C VAL A 110 7.74 4.95 5.64
N LEU A 111 7.22 3.89 5.02
CA LEU A 111 7.38 2.54 5.56
C LEU A 111 8.78 1.96 5.31
N GLN A 112 9.36 2.20 4.14
CA GLN A 112 10.67 1.67 3.77
C GLN A 112 11.76 2.11 4.75
N ILE A 113 11.79 3.39 5.10
CA ILE A 113 12.77 3.95 6.05
C ILE A 113 12.63 3.33 7.43
N HIS A 114 11.39 3.07 7.88
CA HIS A 114 11.15 2.46 9.19
C HIS A 114 11.55 0.98 9.21
N ILE A 115 11.22 0.22 8.16
CA ILE A 115 11.63 -1.17 8.06
C ILE A 115 13.16 -1.27 8.03
N GLU A 116 13.84 -0.44 7.24
CA GLU A 116 15.32 -0.45 7.16
C GLU A 116 15.99 -0.08 8.50
N LYS A 117 15.34 0.73 9.35
CA LYS A 117 15.85 1.09 10.68
C LYS A 117 15.52 0.05 11.75
N ASP A 118 14.41 -0.65 11.63
CA ASP A 118 13.99 -1.69 12.55
C ASP A 118 14.50 -3.07 12.09
N SER A 119 15.80 -3.30 12.27
CA SER A 119 16.48 -4.57 12.01
C SER A 119 15.97 -5.75 12.86
N ARG A 120 14.91 -5.56 13.66
CA ARG A 120 14.29 -6.57 14.53
C ARG A 120 12.76 -6.63 14.38
N GLY A 121 12.17 -5.90 13.43
CA GLY A 121 10.73 -5.90 13.20
C GLY A 121 10.22 -7.25 12.68
N PRO A 122 8.92 -7.57 12.84
CA PRO A 122 8.32 -8.83 12.38
C PRO A 122 8.40 -9.05 10.85
N LEU A 123 8.71 -7.98 10.10
CA LEU A 123 8.93 -7.99 8.64
C LEU A 123 10.36 -8.33 8.20
N LEU A 124 11.32 -8.35 9.14
CA LEU A 124 12.75 -8.51 8.89
C LEU A 124 13.38 -9.62 9.73
N LEU A 125 12.62 -10.68 10.02
CA LEU A 125 13.22 -11.87 10.62
C LEU A 125 14.28 -12.42 9.67
N ALA A 126 15.54 -12.44 10.12
CA ALA A 126 16.67 -12.94 9.34
C ALA A 126 16.37 -14.34 8.80
N VAL A 127 16.20 -14.44 7.48
CA VAL A 127 15.98 -15.73 6.82
C VAL A 127 17.34 -16.21 6.35
N SER A 128 17.76 -17.41 6.75
CA SER A 128 19.05 -17.98 6.33
C SER A 128 19.15 -18.26 4.81
N ASN A 129 18.05 -18.08 4.06
CA ASN A 129 17.86 -18.50 2.67
C ASN A 129 17.21 -17.38 1.81
N GLU A 130 17.62 -16.12 1.97
CA GLU A 130 17.04 -14.99 1.21
C GLU A 130 17.10 -15.19 -0.31
N THR A 131 18.25 -15.62 -0.83
CA THR A 131 18.45 -15.89 -2.27
C THR A 131 17.48 -16.95 -2.79
N TYR A 132 17.32 -18.05 -2.06
CA TYR A 132 16.37 -19.10 -2.42
C TYR A 132 14.93 -18.58 -2.49
N LEU A 133 14.49 -17.78 -1.50
CA LEU A 133 13.16 -17.20 -1.50
C LEU A 133 12.92 -16.28 -2.70
N ILE A 134 13.90 -15.43 -3.02
CA ILE A 134 13.82 -14.50 -4.16
C ILE A 134 13.76 -15.28 -5.47
N ASP A 135 14.64 -16.26 -5.66
CA ASP A 135 14.69 -17.08 -6.89
C ASP A 135 13.42 -17.91 -7.07
N GLN A 136 12.94 -18.56 -6.01
CA GLN A 136 11.71 -19.33 -6.02
C GLN A 136 10.50 -18.45 -6.34
N PHE A 137 10.43 -17.25 -5.76
CA PHE A 137 9.39 -16.28 -6.09
C PHE A 137 9.44 -15.89 -7.57
N ILE A 138 10.62 -15.52 -8.09
CA ILE A 138 10.78 -15.12 -9.49
C ILE A 138 10.40 -16.25 -10.45
N GLN A 139 10.89 -17.47 -10.20
CA GLN A 139 10.64 -18.64 -11.04
C GLN A 139 9.16 -18.99 -11.14
N THR A 140 8.39 -18.76 -10.07
CA THR A 140 6.95 -19.03 -10.02
C THR A 140 6.08 -17.87 -10.52
N THR A 141 6.68 -16.68 -10.67
CA THR A 141 5.98 -15.44 -11.06
C THR A 141 6.52 -14.85 -12.37
N SER A 142 7.23 -13.72 -12.34
CA SER A 142 7.66 -12.99 -13.54
C SER A 142 8.61 -13.78 -14.44
N GLY A 143 9.33 -14.76 -13.89
CA GLY A 143 10.23 -15.66 -14.63
C GLY A 143 9.55 -16.93 -15.14
N ASN A 144 8.28 -17.18 -14.79
CA ASN A 144 7.55 -18.34 -15.28
C ASN A 144 7.17 -18.15 -16.76
N VAL A 145 7.52 -19.13 -17.60
CA VAL A 145 7.23 -19.09 -19.04
C VAL A 145 5.73 -19.09 -19.30
N GLU A 146 4.97 -19.86 -18.49
CA GLU A 146 3.53 -20.10 -18.61
C GLU A 146 2.66 -18.99 -17.99
N ILE A 147 3.27 -18.03 -17.27
CA ILE A 147 2.48 -16.95 -16.66
C ILE A 147 1.87 -16.06 -17.73
N THR A 148 0.67 -15.53 -17.45
CA THR A 148 0.01 -14.57 -18.31
C THR A 148 0.95 -13.39 -18.62
N PRO A 149 1.05 -12.93 -19.89
CA PRO A 149 1.93 -11.83 -20.28
C PRO A 149 1.82 -10.56 -19.43
N CYS A 150 0.62 -10.15 -19.00
CA CYS A 150 0.44 -8.95 -18.19
C CYS A 150 1.07 -9.06 -16.79
N LEU A 151 1.39 -10.28 -16.32
CA LEU A 151 2.04 -10.54 -15.04
C LEU A 151 3.54 -10.81 -15.18
N LYS A 152 4.10 -10.81 -16.40
CA LYS A 152 5.56 -10.92 -16.61
C LYS A 152 6.31 -9.65 -16.23
N ASN A 153 5.60 -8.53 -16.13
CA ASN A 153 6.21 -7.26 -15.77
C ASN A 153 6.67 -7.24 -14.30
N LEU A 154 7.98 -7.12 -14.09
CA LEU A 154 8.58 -7.03 -12.77
C LEU A 154 8.07 -5.81 -11.98
N ASP A 155 7.79 -4.68 -12.65
CA ASP A 155 7.26 -3.48 -11.99
C ASP A 155 5.89 -3.71 -11.38
N SER A 156 5.05 -4.53 -12.02
CA SER A 156 3.74 -4.87 -11.47
C SER A 156 3.87 -5.60 -10.14
N TRP A 157 4.82 -6.55 -10.05
CA TRP A 157 5.11 -7.26 -8.81
C TRP A 157 5.67 -6.35 -7.73
N ILE A 158 6.67 -5.52 -8.05
CA ILE A 158 7.23 -4.54 -7.12
C ILE A 158 6.12 -3.67 -6.53
N ASN A 159 5.25 -3.11 -7.37
CA ASN A 159 4.17 -2.22 -6.93
C ASN A 159 3.14 -2.94 -6.04
N ILE A 160 2.83 -4.21 -6.33
CA ILE A 160 1.95 -5.03 -5.48
C ILE A 160 2.57 -5.27 -4.11
N LEU A 161 3.85 -5.63 -4.05
CA LEU A 161 4.52 -5.91 -2.79
C LEU A 161 4.62 -4.63 -1.93
N LYS A 162 4.86 -3.46 -2.53
CA LYS A 162 4.82 -2.16 -1.84
C LYS A 162 3.46 -1.89 -1.21
N ARG A 163 2.38 -2.01 -2.01
CA ARG A 163 0.99 -1.84 -1.52
C ARG A 163 0.64 -2.85 -0.43
N LEU A 164 1.08 -4.10 -0.60
CA LEU A 164 0.85 -5.16 0.37
C LEU A 164 1.50 -4.83 1.71
N LEU A 165 2.77 -4.43 1.72
CA LEU A 165 3.46 -4.04 2.94
C LEU A 165 2.79 -2.85 3.62
N LEU A 166 2.40 -1.82 2.85
CA LEU A 166 1.70 -0.66 3.40
C LEU A 166 0.37 -1.07 4.07
N ARG A 167 -0.48 -1.82 3.37
CA ARG A 167 -1.78 -2.26 3.91
C ARG A 167 -1.65 -3.28 5.05
N ALA A 168 -0.61 -4.12 5.02
CA ALA A 168 -0.34 -5.08 6.08
C ALA A 168 0.13 -4.36 7.35
N SER A 169 0.99 -3.36 7.21
CA SER A 169 1.53 -2.58 8.34
C SER A 169 0.47 -1.80 9.11
N SER A 170 -0.63 -1.42 8.46
CA SER A 170 -1.75 -0.72 9.11
C SER A 170 -2.77 -1.66 9.76
N ASN A 171 -2.66 -2.98 9.56
CA ASN A 171 -3.62 -3.96 10.07
C ASN A 171 -3.06 -4.74 11.27
N ILE A 172 -3.46 -4.32 12.48
CA ILE A 172 -3.04 -4.91 13.75
C ILE A 172 -3.45 -6.38 13.96
N ASN A 173 -4.42 -6.89 13.19
CA ASN A 173 -4.95 -8.25 13.33
C ASN A 173 -4.36 -9.22 12.30
N LEU A 174 -3.42 -8.77 11.48
CA LEU A 174 -2.86 -9.59 10.41
C LEU A 174 -1.73 -10.47 10.95
N SER A 175 -1.85 -11.79 10.76
CA SER A 175 -0.73 -12.71 10.94
C SER A 175 0.23 -12.58 9.75
N PHE A 176 1.53 -12.55 10.02
CA PHE A 176 2.57 -12.56 8.97
C PHE A 176 3.02 -13.98 8.58
N ASP A 177 2.52 -15.01 9.29
CA ASP A 177 2.79 -16.43 9.05
C ASP A 177 1.75 -17.06 8.12
N VAL A 178 1.36 -16.32 7.09
CA VAL A 178 0.34 -16.71 6.11
C VAL A 178 0.94 -16.72 4.70
N PRO A 179 0.55 -17.66 3.82
CA PRO A 179 1.09 -17.72 2.47
C PRO A 179 0.85 -16.44 1.66
N LEU A 180 1.90 -15.95 1.00
CA LEU A 180 1.84 -14.74 0.17
C LEU A 180 0.84 -14.88 -0.99
N GLN A 181 0.65 -16.11 -1.50
CA GLN A 181 -0.32 -16.43 -2.55
C GLN A 181 -1.72 -15.88 -2.24
N GLN A 182 -2.16 -15.91 -0.97
CA GLN A 182 -3.49 -15.45 -0.57
C GLN A 182 -3.70 -13.94 -0.83
N PHE A 183 -2.62 -13.16 -0.81
CA PHE A 183 -2.66 -11.72 -1.04
C PHE A 183 -2.44 -11.40 -2.52
N ALA A 184 -1.45 -12.05 -3.15
CA ALA A 184 -1.16 -11.90 -4.57
C ALA A 184 -2.35 -12.30 -5.47
N ALA A 185 -3.17 -13.25 -5.03
CA ALA A 185 -4.37 -13.69 -5.75
C ALA A 185 -5.52 -12.67 -5.73
N ARG A 186 -5.46 -11.62 -4.91
CA ARG A 186 -6.55 -10.64 -4.81
C ARG A 186 -6.40 -9.54 -5.86
N SER A 187 -7.46 -9.33 -6.63
CA SER A 187 -7.50 -8.34 -7.72
C SER A 187 -7.30 -6.88 -7.30
N ASP A 188 -7.55 -6.55 -6.04
CA ASP A 188 -7.44 -5.18 -5.54
C ASP A 188 -6.03 -4.68 -5.28
N PHE A 189 -5.04 -5.58 -5.28
CA PHE A 189 -3.63 -5.18 -5.23
C PHE A 189 -3.05 -4.88 -6.60
N TRP A 190 -3.70 -5.35 -7.68
CA TRP A 190 -3.21 -5.16 -9.03
C TRP A 190 -3.70 -3.84 -9.60
N THR A 191 -2.79 -3.17 -10.32
CA THR A 191 -3.08 -1.93 -11.04
C THR A 191 -3.92 -2.21 -12.27
N VAL A 192 -3.54 -3.25 -13.02
CA VAL A 192 -4.31 -3.76 -14.15
C VAL A 192 -5.46 -4.65 -13.66
N ASP A 193 -6.55 -4.68 -14.43
CA ASP A 193 -7.62 -5.65 -14.20
C ASP A 193 -7.12 -7.05 -14.54
N ILE A 194 -6.99 -7.87 -13.49
CA ILE A 194 -6.64 -9.27 -13.63
C ILE A 194 -7.90 -10.12 -13.56
N THR A 195 -7.96 -11.15 -14.39
CA THR A 195 -9.00 -12.16 -14.38
C THR A 195 -8.60 -13.35 -13.52
N ALA A 196 -9.56 -14.23 -13.21
CA ALA A 196 -9.28 -15.49 -12.53
C ALA A 196 -8.26 -16.35 -13.28
N ASN A 197 -8.30 -16.36 -14.62
CA ASN A 197 -7.33 -17.08 -15.45
C ASN A 197 -5.91 -16.52 -15.27
N ASN A 198 -5.78 -15.21 -15.09
CA ASN A 198 -4.47 -14.60 -14.84
C ASN A 198 -3.92 -15.05 -13.48
N ILE A 199 -4.77 -15.07 -12.44
CA ILE A 199 -4.39 -15.56 -11.11
C ILE A 199 -4.00 -17.04 -11.13
N GLN A 200 -4.67 -17.87 -11.92
CA GLN A 200 -4.34 -19.29 -12.07
C GLN A 200 -3.00 -19.55 -12.79
N SER A 201 -2.48 -18.56 -13.52
CA SER A 201 -1.22 -18.71 -14.28
C SER A 201 0.05 -18.63 -13.43
N PHE A 202 -0.06 -18.36 -12.13
CA PHE A 202 1.05 -18.40 -11.19
C PHE A 202 0.69 -19.12 -9.89
N LYS A 203 1.69 -19.71 -9.24
CA LYS A 203 1.56 -20.33 -7.93
C LYS A 203 2.81 -20.06 -7.11
N ILE A 204 2.73 -19.08 -6.23
CA ILE A 204 3.76 -18.80 -5.23
C ILE A 204 3.76 -19.96 -4.24
N ALA A 205 4.96 -20.44 -3.88
CA ALA A 205 5.10 -21.56 -2.96
C ALA A 205 4.54 -21.24 -1.57
N ASP A 206 3.95 -22.25 -0.91
CA ASP A 206 3.22 -22.05 0.35
C ASP A 206 4.12 -21.67 1.53
N ASP A 207 5.43 -21.92 1.43
CA ASP A 207 6.48 -21.52 2.38
C ASP A 207 6.95 -20.07 2.19
N ILE A 208 6.58 -19.44 1.06
CA ILE A 208 6.75 -18.00 0.88
C ILE A 208 5.60 -17.29 1.59
N LEU A 209 5.87 -16.81 2.80
CA LEU A 209 4.89 -16.17 3.67
C LEU A 209 4.93 -14.65 3.57
N LEU A 210 3.90 -13.99 4.13
CA LEU A 210 3.78 -12.54 4.17
C LEU A 210 4.98 -11.86 4.84
N ARG A 211 5.59 -12.47 5.87
CA ARG A 211 6.83 -11.97 6.50
C ARG A 211 8.02 -11.89 5.53
N ASN A 212 8.01 -12.64 4.42
CA ASN A 212 9.11 -12.67 3.45
C ASN A 212 9.02 -11.52 2.42
N VAL A 213 7.91 -10.78 2.39
CA VAL A 213 7.60 -9.83 1.30
C VAL A 213 8.63 -8.72 1.17
N PHE A 214 9.18 -8.21 2.27
CA PHE A 214 10.17 -7.13 2.20
C PHE A 214 11.49 -7.60 1.58
N ILE A 215 11.97 -8.80 1.96
CA ILE A 215 13.18 -9.41 1.40
C ILE A 215 12.98 -9.65 -0.11
N ILE A 216 11.83 -10.20 -0.50
CA ILE A 216 11.49 -10.42 -1.91
C ILE A 216 11.48 -9.08 -2.66
N LEU A 217 10.78 -8.06 -2.13
CA LEU A 217 10.72 -6.73 -2.74
C LEU A 217 12.13 -6.18 -2.99
N LYS A 218 13.03 -6.26 -2.01
CA LYS A 218 14.42 -5.81 -2.16
C LYS A 218 15.17 -6.56 -3.25
N GLY A 219 15.04 -7.88 -3.30
CA GLY A 219 15.62 -8.70 -4.36
C GLY A 219 15.09 -8.35 -5.76
N LEU A 220 13.80 -8.07 -5.89
CA LEU A 220 13.22 -7.63 -7.17
C LEU A 220 13.71 -6.23 -7.58
N GLU A 221 13.78 -5.29 -6.64
CA GLU A 221 14.30 -3.94 -6.89
C GLU A 221 15.78 -3.97 -7.30
N GLU A 222 16.58 -4.86 -6.72
CA GLU A 222 17.98 -5.08 -7.11
C GLU A 222 18.09 -5.65 -8.52
N LYS A 223 17.36 -6.72 -8.82
CA LYS A 223 17.33 -7.31 -10.16
C LYS A 223 16.88 -6.32 -11.24
N LYS A 224 15.95 -5.43 -10.90
CA LYS A 224 15.53 -4.33 -11.78
C LYS A 224 16.67 -3.36 -12.03
N ARG A 225 17.39 -2.93 -10.98
CA ARG A 225 18.57 -2.05 -11.10
C ARG A 225 19.65 -2.69 -11.95
N ASP A 226 19.93 -3.98 -11.77
CA ASP A 226 20.95 -4.68 -12.57
C ASP A 226 20.53 -4.77 -14.04
N SER A 227 19.27 -5.08 -14.32
CA SER A 227 18.74 -5.11 -15.69
C SER A 227 18.72 -3.74 -16.37
N GLN A 228 18.65 -2.65 -15.58
CA GLN A 228 18.73 -1.27 -16.07
C GLN A 228 20.19 -0.82 -16.22
N GLY A 229 21.06 -1.20 -15.29
CA GLY A 229 22.50 -0.94 -15.31
C GLY A 229 23.21 -1.68 -16.44
N GLU A 230 22.80 -2.91 -16.77
CA GLU A 230 23.28 -3.64 -17.96
C GLU A 230 22.84 -2.97 -19.26
N ARG A 231 21.65 -2.33 -19.29
CA ARG A 231 21.21 -1.52 -20.43
C ARG A 231 21.97 -0.19 -20.53
N GLU A 232 22.35 0.39 -19.39
CA GLU A 232 23.14 1.63 -19.32
C GLU A 232 24.64 1.40 -19.53
N LEU A 233 25.19 0.21 -19.27
CA LEU A 233 26.59 -0.15 -19.59
C LEU A 233 26.85 -0.22 -21.11
N HIS A 234 25.80 -0.32 -21.93
CA HIS A 234 25.89 -0.12 -23.38
C HIS A 234 25.79 1.36 -23.80
N THR A 235 25.56 2.28 -22.87
CA THR A 235 25.55 3.72 -23.08
C THR A 235 26.14 4.47 -21.87
N THR A 236 27.46 4.59 -21.89
CA THR A 236 28.28 5.65 -21.26
C THR A 236 28.73 5.46 -19.81
N THR A 237 30.03 5.68 -19.66
CA THR A 237 30.91 5.52 -18.51
C THR A 237 30.79 6.65 -17.47
N ASN A 238 30.85 6.25 -16.19
CA ASN A 238 31.39 6.91 -14.98
C ASN A 238 30.46 7.52 -13.90
N PRO A 239 30.80 7.31 -12.60
CA PRO A 239 29.94 7.60 -11.45
C PRO A 239 30.39 8.83 -10.65
N ARG A 240 29.46 9.43 -9.89
CA ARG A 240 29.82 10.20 -8.68
C ARG A 240 28.82 10.00 -7.54
N LEU A 241 29.38 9.53 -6.42
CA LEU A 241 28.84 9.59 -5.07
C LEU A 241 28.49 11.04 -4.68
N ASN A 242 27.41 11.20 -3.92
CA ASN A 242 27.36 12.27 -2.92
C ASN A 242 26.49 11.85 -1.73
N THR A 243 27.16 11.67 -0.59
CA THR A 243 26.57 11.50 0.75
C THR A 243 26.08 12.84 1.28
N GLY A 244 24.83 12.91 1.72
CA GLY A 244 24.22 14.10 2.30
C GLY A 244 23.42 13.76 3.56
N ASN A 245 23.97 14.18 4.70
CA ASN A 245 23.43 14.12 6.06
C ASN A 245 22.00 14.67 6.18
N ALA A 246 21.14 14.00 6.97
CA ALA A 246 19.95 14.61 7.56
C ALA A 246 19.67 14.02 8.95
N ASN A 247 20.23 14.68 9.97
CA ASN A 247 19.72 14.61 11.33
C ASN A 247 18.46 15.48 11.43
N SER A 248 17.32 14.88 11.76
CA SER A 248 16.33 15.50 12.67
C SER A 248 15.29 14.48 13.12
N SER A 249 15.28 14.26 14.44
CA SER A 249 14.12 14.03 15.30
C SER A 249 12.98 13.17 14.78
N GLN A 250 13.21 11.85 14.65
CA GLN A 250 12.17 10.84 14.46
C GLN A 250 11.98 10.05 15.76
N GLN A 251 11.06 10.47 16.63
CA GLN A 251 10.81 9.75 17.89
C GLN A 251 9.36 9.74 18.39
N LEU A 252 8.36 9.92 17.53
CA LEU A 252 6.95 9.93 17.95
C LEU A 252 6.08 8.77 17.43
N TRP A 253 6.59 7.93 16.53
CA TRP A 253 5.72 7.03 15.75
C TRP A 253 5.40 5.67 16.41
N PHE A 254 6.01 5.33 17.55
CA PHE A 254 5.72 4.06 18.25
C PHE A 254 5.35 4.21 19.74
N GLN A 255 5.25 5.42 20.29
CA GLN A 255 5.02 5.58 21.74
C GLN A 255 3.57 5.41 22.23
N ASN A 256 2.60 5.19 21.33
CA ASN A 256 1.23 4.86 21.76
C ASN A 256 0.94 3.35 21.83
N GLN A 257 1.96 2.48 21.79
CA GLN A 257 1.79 1.02 21.83
C GLN A 257 2.41 0.34 23.06
N ALA A 258 2.24 0.93 24.25
CA ALA A 258 2.36 0.19 25.49
C ALA A 258 1.00 0.16 26.20
N PRO A 259 0.45 -1.01 26.58
CA PRO A 259 -0.59 -1.04 27.58
C PRO A 259 0.04 -0.58 28.89
N SER A 260 -0.31 0.64 29.32
CA SER A 260 -0.09 1.13 30.67
C SER A 260 -0.72 0.12 31.65
N LYS A 261 0.13 -0.70 32.28
CA LYS A 261 -0.18 -1.38 33.53
C LYS A 261 -0.40 -0.31 34.58
N ASN A 262 -1.64 0.11 34.75
CA ASN A 262 -2.10 0.74 35.98
C ASN A 262 -3.40 0.07 36.40
N GLN A 263 -3.26 -1.01 37.16
CA GLN A 263 -4.23 -1.39 38.18
C GLN A 263 -4.46 -0.15 39.05
N ARG A 264 -5.63 0.49 38.91
CA ARG A 264 -6.22 1.25 39.99
C ARG A 264 -7.28 0.37 40.64
N ASP A 265 -6.87 -0.26 41.72
CA ASP A 265 -7.76 -0.64 42.81
C ASP A 265 -8.52 0.59 43.28
N ILE A 266 -9.79 0.71 42.89
CA ILE A 266 -10.77 1.49 43.65
C ILE A 266 -12.08 0.72 43.62
N ARG A 267 -12.34 -0.05 44.68
CA ARG A 267 -13.69 -0.24 45.22
C ARG A 267 -13.59 -0.55 46.71
N GLY A 268 -13.63 0.52 47.49
CA GLY A 268 -13.94 0.46 48.91
C GLY A 268 -15.42 0.12 49.13
N ASN A 269 -15.62 -0.82 50.06
CA ASN A 269 -16.78 -1.08 50.91
C ASN A 269 -17.86 0.03 50.96
N ASN A 270 -19.15 -0.31 50.91
CA ASN A 270 -19.89 -0.79 52.09
C ASN A 270 -21.40 -1.06 51.82
N THR A 271 -21.85 -2.22 52.37
CA THR A 271 -23.15 -2.55 53.01
C THR A 271 -24.52 -2.19 52.38
N LYS A 272 -25.34 -3.24 52.14
CA LYS A 272 -26.51 -3.61 53.01
C LYS A 272 -27.26 -4.86 52.51
N THR A 273 -27.08 -5.94 53.26
CA THR A 273 -28.08 -6.91 53.78
C THR A 273 -29.54 -6.82 53.31
N THR A 274 -30.11 -7.89 52.75
CA THR A 274 -31.00 -8.88 53.43
C THR A 274 -31.80 -9.77 52.45
N LYS A 275 -31.88 -11.08 52.78
CA LYS A 275 -33.02 -12.04 52.63
C LYS A 275 -33.62 -12.23 51.21
N LYS A 276 -33.84 -13.44 50.67
CA LYS A 276 -34.40 -14.65 51.28
C LYS A 276 -34.30 -15.81 50.27
N LEU A 277 -34.02 -17.02 50.77
CA LEU A 277 -34.22 -18.31 50.09
C LEU A 277 -35.70 -18.61 49.80
N ARG A 278 -35.94 -19.31 48.67
CA ARG A 278 -36.90 -20.42 48.41
C ARG A 278 -37.08 -20.50 46.88
N VAL A 279 -37.02 -21.64 46.19
CA VAL A 279 -37.08 -23.07 46.53
C VAL A 279 -36.00 -23.79 45.74
#